data_AF-A0A7Y2CEH5-F1
#
_entry.id   AF-A0A7Y2CEH5-F1
#
_cell.length_a   1.000
_cell.length_b   1.000
_cell.length_c   1.000
_cell.angle_alpha   90.00
_cell.angle_beta   90.00
_cell.angle_gamma   90.00
#
_symmetry.space_group_name_H-M   'P 1'
#
loop_
_entity.id
_entity.type
_entity.pdbx_description
1 polymer ?
#
loop_
_entity_poly.entity_id
_entity_poly.type
_entity_poly.pdbx_seq_one_letter_code
_entity_poly.pdbx_strand_id
1 'polypeptide(L)'
;MHSLKTTMCFGFLTVATPALASDKINSETCKFNGFPLYGDIQIVESFPDIKVQIVESFPDLKVEVVESFADDCGQWKFVTSFPDVKIQYVESFPDIKIKMVTSFPGLP
;
A
#
# COMPACT_ATOMS: atom_id res chain seq x y z
N MET A 1 -31.97 38.49 -50.17
CA MET A 1 -30.73 39.13 -49.68
C MET A 1 -30.19 38.28 -48.54
N HIS A 2 -29.00 37.75 -48.75
CA HIS A 2 -28.23 36.84 -47.89
C HIS A 2 -28.15 37.29 -46.42
N SER A 3 -28.09 36.36 -45.46
CA SER A 3 -26.79 36.07 -44.82
C SER A 3 -26.81 34.84 -43.91
N LEU A 4 -25.69 34.14 -44.02
CA LEU A 4 -25.17 32.95 -43.36
C LEU A 4 -24.97 33.16 -41.85
N LYS A 5 -25.06 32.10 -41.04
CA LYS A 5 -24.34 31.93 -39.74
C LYS A 5 -24.46 30.47 -39.29
N THR A 6 -23.57 29.61 -39.79
CA THR A 6 -22.37 29.11 -39.08
C THR A 6 -22.69 28.05 -38.02
N THR A 7 -22.65 26.80 -38.47
CA THR A 7 -22.56 25.59 -37.65
C THR A 7 -21.35 25.67 -36.72
N MET A 8 -21.58 25.65 -35.40
CA MET A 8 -20.54 25.57 -34.38
C MET A 8 -20.38 24.10 -33.96
N CYS A 9 -19.38 23.41 -34.50
CA CYS A 9 -18.98 22.10 -34.02
C CYS A 9 -18.24 22.26 -32.68
N PHE A 10 -18.91 21.95 -31.57
CA PHE A 10 -18.28 21.80 -30.27
C PHE A 10 -17.45 20.51 -30.28
N GLY A 11 -16.15 20.64 -30.51
CA GLY A 11 -15.20 19.55 -30.34
C GLY A 11 -15.11 19.16 -28.86
N PHE A 12 -15.55 17.94 -28.54
CA PHE A 12 -15.42 17.38 -27.20
C PHE A 12 -13.95 16.92 -27.01
N LEU A 13 -13.13 17.76 -26.39
CA LEU A 13 -11.76 17.41 -26.02
C LEU A 13 -11.83 16.55 -24.75
N THR A 14 -11.71 15.22 -24.89
CA THR A 14 -11.63 14.32 -23.75
C THR A 14 -10.26 14.47 -23.09
N VAL A 15 -10.22 15.22 -21.98
CA VAL A 15 -9.05 15.27 -21.11
C VAL A 15 -8.93 13.90 -20.46
N ALA A 16 -7.89 13.14 -20.83
CA ALA A 16 -7.55 11.91 -20.14
C ALA A 16 -7.08 12.28 -18.72
N THR A 17 -7.92 12.02 -17.72
CA THR A 17 -7.54 12.12 -16.32
C THR A 17 -6.47 11.07 -16.04
N PRO A 18 -5.25 11.44 -15.60
CA PRO A 18 -4.32 10.46 -15.08
C PRO A 18 -4.96 9.80 -13.87
N ALA A 19 -5.04 8.47 -13.88
CA ALA A 19 -5.48 7.69 -12.73
C ALA A 19 -4.47 7.90 -11.59
N LEU A 20 -4.88 8.62 -10.55
CA LEU A 20 -4.12 8.74 -9.31
C LEU A 20 -4.00 7.34 -8.70
N ALA A 21 -2.78 6.85 -8.56
CA ALA A 21 -2.48 5.58 -7.90
C ALA A 21 -2.96 5.64 -6.44
N SER A 22 -3.53 4.53 -5.98
CA SER A 22 -4.29 4.38 -4.74
C SER A 22 -3.71 5.07 -3.51
N ASP A 23 -4.54 5.85 -2.83
CA ASP A 23 -4.53 6.05 -1.37
C ASP A 23 -4.83 4.71 -0.66
N LYS A 24 -3.95 3.70 -0.82
CA LYS A 24 -4.15 2.34 -0.27
C LYS A 24 -3.74 2.25 1.20
N ILE A 25 -2.76 3.06 1.60
CA ILE A 25 -2.25 3.14 2.97
C ILE A 25 -2.61 4.51 3.53
N ASN A 26 -3.23 4.53 4.70
CA ASN A 26 -3.39 5.77 5.46
C ASN A 26 -2.04 6.14 6.06
N SER A 27 -1.42 7.19 5.52
CA SER A 27 -0.07 7.63 5.88
C SER A 27 0.01 8.26 7.27
N GLU A 28 -1.06 8.91 7.72
CA GLU A 28 -1.12 9.55 9.05
C GLU A 28 -1.13 8.53 10.19
N THR A 29 -1.75 7.37 9.97
CA THR A 29 -1.93 6.32 10.99
C THR A 29 -1.12 5.06 10.72
N CYS A 30 -0.37 5.01 9.61
CA CYS A 30 0.36 3.83 9.14
C CYS A 30 -0.51 2.55 9.13
N LYS A 31 -1.66 2.63 8.45
CA LYS A 31 -2.64 1.54 8.37
C LYS A 31 -3.01 1.19 6.95
N PHE A 32 -3.21 -0.11 6.70
CA PHE A 32 -3.83 -0.63 5.49
C PHE A 32 -5.16 -1.28 5.86
N ASN A 33 -6.28 -0.82 5.29
CA ASN A 33 -7.62 -1.35 5.60
C ASN A 33 -7.92 -1.48 7.11
N GLY A 34 -7.41 -0.56 7.92
CA GLY A 34 -7.59 -0.55 9.38
C GLY A 34 -6.57 -1.38 10.17
N PHE A 35 -5.80 -2.26 9.52
CA PHE A 35 -4.71 -3.01 10.14
C PHE A 35 -3.44 -2.15 10.24
N PRO A 36 -2.76 -2.11 11.40
CA PRO A 36 -1.48 -1.43 11.53
C PRO A 36 -0.42 -2.10 10.64
N LEU A 37 0.50 -1.30 10.11
CA LEU A 37 1.65 -1.80 9.34
C LEU A 37 2.92 -1.92 10.22
N TYR A 38 2.71 -2.15 11.50
CA TYR A 38 3.72 -2.32 12.55
C TYR A 38 3.15 -3.19 13.68
N GLY A 39 3.99 -3.62 14.60
CA GLY A 39 3.59 -4.39 15.79
C GLY A 39 3.98 -5.86 15.75
N ASP A 40 3.22 -6.68 16.48
CA ASP A 40 3.42 -8.13 16.56
C ASP A 40 2.78 -8.81 15.33
N ILE A 41 3.62 -9.36 14.46
CA ILE A 41 3.24 -9.94 13.17
C ILE A 41 3.31 -11.46 13.22
N GLN A 42 2.24 -12.12 12.79
CA GLN A 42 2.25 -13.57 12.58
C GLN A 42 2.22 -13.89 11.08
N ILE A 43 3.11 -14.77 10.63
CA ILE A 43 3.07 -15.30 9.27
C ILE A 43 2.13 -16.51 9.23
N VAL A 44 1.18 -16.51 8.28
CA VAL A 44 0.19 -17.58 8.11
C VAL A 44 0.09 -18.05 6.65
N GLU A 45 -0.33 -19.30 6.47
CA GLU A 45 -0.55 -19.87 5.13
C GLU A 45 -1.96 -19.65 4.59
N SER A 46 -2.92 -19.27 5.44
CA SER A 46 -4.33 -19.08 5.06
C SER A 46 -5.03 -18.09 6.01
N PHE A 47 -6.08 -17.45 5.49
CA PHE A 47 -6.84 -16.41 6.18
C PHE A 47 -5.97 -15.25 6.74
N PRO A 48 -5.09 -14.64 5.92
CA PRO A 48 -4.34 -13.48 6.34
C PRO A 48 -5.24 -12.24 6.45
N ASP A 49 -4.79 -11.28 7.25
CA ASP A 49 -5.33 -9.92 7.25
C ASP A 49 -4.76 -9.13 6.05
N ILE A 50 -3.48 -9.34 5.73
CA ILE A 50 -2.76 -8.65 4.64
C ILE A 50 -1.90 -9.64 3.84
N LYS A 51 -2.00 -9.62 2.51
CA LYS A 51 -1.05 -10.31 1.62
C LYS A 51 0.09 -9.38 1.25
N VAL A 52 1.31 -9.84 1.48
CA VAL A 52 2.53 -9.04 1.25
C VAL A 52 3.42 -9.69 0.20
N GLN A 53 3.96 -8.87 -0.70
CA GLN A 53 5.01 -9.27 -1.63
C GLN A 53 6.32 -8.56 -1.26
N ILE A 54 7.41 -9.31 -1.13
CA ILE A 54 8.73 -8.71 -0.94
C ILE A 54 9.26 -8.24 -2.30
N VAL A 55 9.72 -6.99 -2.37
CA VAL A 55 10.28 -6.37 -3.58
C VAL A 55 11.52 -5.55 -3.25
N GLU A 56 12.41 -5.39 -4.24
CA GLU A 56 13.61 -4.56 -4.09
C GLU A 56 13.41 -3.10 -4.49
N SER A 57 12.42 -2.81 -5.32
CA SER A 57 12.17 -1.49 -5.89
C SER A 57 10.68 -1.15 -5.84
N PHE A 58 10.38 0.13 -5.59
CA PHE A 58 9.03 0.66 -5.42
C PHE A 58 8.18 -0.11 -4.39
N PRO A 59 8.69 -0.31 -3.16
CA PRO A 59 7.87 -0.85 -2.08
C PRO A 59 6.82 0.19 -1.66
N ASP A 60 5.72 -0.29 -1.08
CA ASP A 60 4.73 0.55 -0.40
C ASP A 60 5.12 0.80 1.07
N LEU A 61 5.92 -0.12 1.65
CA LEU A 61 6.39 -0.06 3.04
C LEU A 61 7.83 -0.61 3.15
N LYS A 62 8.69 0.08 3.89
CA LYS A 62 9.99 -0.46 4.34
C LYS A 62 9.80 -1.12 5.70
N VAL A 63 10.20 -2.38 5.80
CA VAL A 63 10.03 -3.19 7.00
C VAL A 63 11.37 -3.45 7.66
N GLU A 64 11.50 -3.07 8.93
CA GLU A 64 12.61 -3.46 9.79
C GLU A 64 12.12 -4.51 10.78
N VAL A 65 12.86 -5.62 10.88
CA VAL A 65 12.55 -6.66 11.86
C VAL A 65 13.23 -6.31 13.17
N VAL A 66 12.46 -6.25 14.26
CA VAL A 66 12.92 -5.89 15.60
C VAL A 66 12.60 -6.99 16.61
N GLU A 67 13.39 -7.07 17.67
CA GLU A 67 13.23 -8.06 18.74
C GLU A 67 12.31 -7.58 19.87
N SER A 68 12.01 -6.28 19.95
CA SER A 68 11.17 -5.67 21.00
C SER A 68 10.61 -4.33 20.55
N PHE A 69 9.46 -3.93 21.09
CA PHE A 69 8.81 -2.62 20.90
C PHE A 69 8.68 -2.21 19.43
N ALA A 70 7.89 -2.97 18.66
CA ALA A 70 7.59 -2.68 17.26
C ALA A 70 6.51 -1.60 17.14
N ASP A 71 6.76 -0.41 17.70
CA ASP A 71 5.76 0.65 17.89
C ASP A 71 5.72 1.67 16.72
N ASP A 72 6.77 1.71 15.88
CA ASP A 72 6.86 2.62 14.75
C ASP A 72 6.44 1.97 13.42
N CYS A 73 5.94 2.78 12.51
CA CYS A 73 5.54 2.36 11.16
C CYS A 73 6.62 1.52 10.47
N GLY A 74 6.27 0.31 10.03
CA GLY A 74 7.21 -0.61 9.39
C GLY A 74 8.13 -1.38 10.33
N GLN A 75 8.05 -1.21 11.65
CA GLN A 75 8.73 -2.12 12.59
C GLN A 75 7.87 -3.36 12.81
N TRP A 76 8.44 -4.53 12.53
CA TRP A 76 7.77 -5.80 12.68
C TRP A 76 8.49 -6.68 13.69
N LYS A 77 7.75 -7.20 14.65
CA LYS A 77 8.21 -8.25 15.56
C LYS A 77 7.46 -9.53 15.25
N PHE A 78 8.17 -10.57 14.84
CA PHE A 78 7.51 -11.83 14.48
C PHE A 78 7.14 -12.65 15.72
N VAL A 79 5.88 -13.09 15.79
CA VAL A 79 5.34 -13.88 16.90
C VAL A 79 4.55 -15.09 16.39
N THR A 80 4.38 -16.08 17.26
CA THR A 80 3.59 -17.30 16.98
C THR A 80 2.20 -17.30 17.62
N SER A 81 1.90 -16.33 18.49
CA SER A 81 0.62 -16.23 19.21
C SER A 81 0.33 -14.78 19.58
N PHE A 82 -0.96 -14.44 19.66
CA PHE A 82 -1.48 -13.10 19.96
C PHE A 82 -0.93 -11.98 19.04
N PRO A 83 -0.92 -12.15 17.71
CA PRO A 83 -0.47 -11.08 16.82
C PRO A 83 -1.47 -9.92 16.78
N ASP A 84 -0.96 -8.74 16.45
CA ASP A 84 -1.76 -7.61 16.01
C ASP A 84 -2.26 -7.81 14.57
N VAL A 85 -1.42 -8.41 13.71
CA VAL A 85 -1.71 -8.62 12.28
C VAL A 85 -1.17 -9.96 11.80
N LYS A 86 -1.96 -10.66 10.99
CA LYS A 86 -1.54 -11.85 10.24
C LYS A 86 -1.21 -11.50 8.81
N ILE A 87 -0.02 -11.86 8.38
CA ILE A 87 0.40 -11.68 6.98
C ILE A 87 0.52 -13.02 6.25
N GLN A 88 0.34 -12.98 4.94
CA GLN A 88 0.73 -14.06 4.05
C GLN A 88 1.70 -13.53 3.00
N TYR A 89 2.85 -14.18 2.85
CA TYR A 89 3.74 -13.89 1.72
C TYR A 89 3.15 -14.46 0.43
N VAL A 90 3.11 -13.64 -0.63
CA VAL A 90 2.63 -14.03 -1.96
C VAL A 90 3.54 -13.51 -3.06
N GLU A 91 3.59 -14.22 -4.19
CA GLU A 91 4.36 -13.80 -5.37
C GLU A 91 3.54 -12.97 -6.36
N SER A 92 2.21 -13.00 -6.25
CA SER A 92 1.29 -12.32 -7.16
C SER A 92 0.01 -11.88 -6.45
N PHE A 93 -0.58 -10.80 -6.96
CA PHE A 93 -1.77 -10.15 -6.38
C PHE A 93 -1.63 -9.80 -4.89
N PRO A 94 -0.53 -9.14 -4.46
CA PRO A 94 -0.42 -8.67 -3.09
C PRO A 94 -1.36 -7.51 -2.80
N ASP A 95 -1.67 -7.34 -1.52
CA ASP A 95 -2.34 -6.15 -1.01
C ASP A 95 -1.38 -4.97 -0.96
N ILE A 96 -0.17 -5.21 -0.42
CA ILE A 96 0.95 -4.27 -0.35
C ILE A 96 2.28 -4.94 -0.72
N LYS A 97 3.22 -4.14 -1.21
CA LYS A 97 4.62 -4.53 -1.45
C LYS A 97 5.50 -4.02 -0.33
N ILE A 98 6.38 -4.86 0.19
CA ILE A 98 7.32 -4.49 1.24
C ILE A 98 8.76 -4.62 0.78
N LYS A 99 9.65 -3.83 1.35
CA LYS A 99 11.11 -4.04 1.26
C LYS A 99 11.67 -4.25 2.66
N MET A 100 12.41 -5.33 2.86
CA MET A 100 13.13 -5.54 4.12
C MET A 100 14.34 -4.59 4.19
N VAL A 101 14.52 -3.92 5.33
CA VAL A 101 15.61 -2.99 5.61
C VAL A 101 16.18 -3.25 7.00
N THR A 102 17.39 -2.75 7.24
CA THR A 102 18.06 -2.82 8.56
C THR A 102 17.99 -1.50 9.33
N SER A 103 17.40 -0.47 8.76
CA SER A 103 17.21 0.85 9.37
C SER A 103 16.28 1.71 8.51
N PHE A 104 15.73 2.77 9.12
CA PHE A 104 14.79 3.72 8.50
C PHE A 104 13.53 3.02 7.94
N PRO A 105 12.76 2.31 8.79
CA PRO A 105 11.50 1.69 8.40
C PRO A 105 10.43 2.76 8.16
N GLY A 106 9.30 2.31 7.60
CA GLY A 106 8.12 3.15 7.38
C GLY A 106 7.81 3.36 5.91
N LEU A 107 6.97 4.36 5.64
CA LEU A 107 6.53 4.66 4.28
C LEU A 107 7.68 5.28 3.45
N PRO A 108 7.79 4.96 2.14
CA PRO A 108 8.82 5.50 1.26
C PRO A 108 8.96 7.01 1.24
#